data_AF-A0A7Y6XP44-F1
#
_entry.id   AF-A0A7Y6XP44-F1
#
_cell.length_a   1.000
_cell.length_b   1.000
_cell.length_c   1.000
_cell.angle_alpha   90.00
_cell.angle_beta   90.00
_cell.angle_gamma   90.00
#
_symmetry.space_group_name_H-M   'P 1'
#
loop_
_entity.id
_entity.type
_entity.pdbx_description
1 polymer ?
#
loop_
_entity_poly.entity_id
_entity_poly.type
_entity_poly.pdbx_seq_one_letter_code
_entity_poly.pdbx_strand_id
1 'polypeptide(L)'
;KEFKAFQKEFDIYCDELDFLSYQLYPKVFKDFYQHWLKYGAVWHLPTKAFFFGLKQNEECFVEIGKGKHIIIKMLYIAEADESGMRKVYFELNGQTRVIDVRDQNLKATKPTNRKVDGDHQIGAPLQGRIAEVKVKVGDTVKANQGLFVIEAMKMETTVSSPEAGKVKAVYLNGGAMVEQDDLVVELEG
;
A
#
# COMPACT_ATOMS: atom_id res chain seq x y z
N LYS A 1 -13.80 -10.94 33.93
CA LYS A 1 -14.42 -11.38 32.64
C LYS A 1 -13.97 -10.46 31.50
N GLU A 2 -13.96 -9.15 31.74
CA GLU A 2 -13.53 -8.14 30.77
C GLU A 2 -12.04 -8.24 30.39
N PHE A 3 -11.15 -8.52 31.35
CA PHE A 3 -9.72 -8.74 31.07
C PHE A 3 -9.46 -9.86 30.03
N LYS A 4 -10.17 -10.98 30.13
CA LYS A 4 -10.08 -12.08 29.17
C LYS A 4 -10.67 -11.73 27.80
N ALA A 5 -11.62 -10.80 27.74
CA ALA A 5 -12.16 -10.31 26.47
C ALA A 5 -11.15 -9.34 25.80
N PHE A 6 -10.51 -8.49 26.59
CA PHE A 6 -9.41 -7.63 26.14
C PHE A 6 -8.24 -8.43 25.55
N GLN A 7 -7.75 -9.47 26.24
CA GLN A 7 -6.68 -10.31 25.71
C GLN A 7 -7.07 -11.06 24.42
N LYS A 8 -8.38 -11.31 24.19
CA LYS A 8 -8.86 -11.87 22.91
C LYS A 8 -8.88 -10.85 21.78
N GLU A 9 -9.05 -9.56 22.09
CA GLU A 9 -9.08 -8.48 21.10
C GLU A 9 -7.66 -8.07 20.67
N PHE A 10 -6.69 -8.10 21.58
CA PHE A 10 -5.34 -7.61 21.34
C PHE A 10 -4.31 -8.74 21.29
N ASP A 11 -3.80 -9.17 22.44
CA ASP A 11 -2.85 -10.27 22.57
C ASP A 11 -2.99 -10.93 23.96
N ILE A 12 -2.68 -12.22 24.04
CA ILE A 12 -2.57 -12.98 25.29
C ILE A 12 -1.40 -12.48 26.16
N TYR A 13 -0.40 -11.83 25.57
CA TYR A 13 0.73 -11.27 26.29
C TYR A 13 0.46 -9.90 26.92
N CYS A 14 -0.69 -9.26 26.63
CA CYS A 14 -1.06 -8.02 27.29
C CYS A 14 -1.36 -8.26 28.77
N ASP A 15 -0.77 -7.44 29.63
CA ASP A 15 -0.85 -7.58 31.08
C ASP A 15 -1.99 -6.73 31.69
N GLU A 16 -2.10 -6.74 33.02
CA GLU A 16 -3.13 -5.96 33.73
C GLU A 16 -2.95 -4.44 33.56
N LEU A 17 -1.71 -3.95 33.36
CA LEU A 17 -1.43 -2.53 33.15
C LEU A 17 -1.87 -2.09 31.76
N ASP A 18 -1.69 -2.94 30.75
CA ASP A 18 -2.23 -2.73 29.41
C ASP A 18 -3.76 -2.63 29.44
N PHE A 19 -4.41 -3.53 30.20
CA PHE A 19 -5.86 -3.49 30.36
C PHE A 19 -6.33 -2.20 31.06
N LEU A 20 -5.66 -1.77 32.13
CA LEU A 20 -5.97 -0.51 32.80
C LEU A 20 -5.74 0.69 31.86
N SER A 21 -4.66 0.69 31.08
CA SER A 21 -4.38 1.72 30.09
C SER A 21 -5.47 1.80 29.02
N TYR A 22 -5.97 0.65 28.58
CA TYR A 22 -7.12 0.56 27.68
C TYR A 22 -8.41 1.10 28.31
N GLN A 23 -8.69 0.78 29.58
CA GLN A 23 -9.88 1.30 30.27
C GLN A 23 -9.83 2.82 30.44
N LEU A 24 -8.65 3.38 30.71
CA LEU A 24 -8.46 4.82 30.89
C LEU A 24 -8.48 5.58 29.55
N TYR A 25 -7.81 5.04 28.53
CA TYR A 25 -7.65 5.70 27.23
C TYR A 25 -7.83 4.72 26.05
N PRO A 26 -9.05 4.26 25.74
CA PRO A 26 -9.29 3.20 24.76
C PRO A 26 -8.74 3.52 23.36
N LYS A 27 -8.96 4.76 22.88
CA LYS A 27 -8.49 5.19 21.55
C LYS A 27 -6.97 5.26 21.48
N VAL A 28 -6.35 5.89 22.47
CA VAL A 28 -4.88 6.06 22.52
C VAL A 28 -4.19 4.70 22.64
N PHE A 29 -4.74 3.79 23.43
CA PHE A 29 -4.22 2.44 23.55
C PHE A 29 -4.31 1.67 22.22
N LYS A 30 -5.45 1.76 21.51
CA LYS A 30 -5.59 1.15 20.18
C LYS A 30 -4.56 1.70 19.18
N ASP A 31 -4.39 3.03 19.14
CA ASP A 31 -3.41 3.68 18.27
C ASP A 31 -1.96 3.26 18.62
N PHE A 32 -1.64 3.20 19.92
CA PHE A 32 -0.37 2.70 20.44
C PHE A 32 -0.12 1.24 20.05
N TYR A 33 -1.11 0.37 20.22
CA TYR A 33 -0.99 -1.05 19.92
C TYR A 33 -0.75 -1.28 18.42
N GLN A 34 -1.47 -0.57 17.55
CA GLN A 34 -1.24 -0.61 16.10
C GLN A 34 0.16 -0.09 15.72
N HIS A 35 0.62 0.96 16.38
CA HIS A 35 1.98 1.46 16.20
C HIS A 35 3.03 0.42 16.64
N TRP A 36 2.80 -0.26 17.78
CA TRP A 36 3.69 -1.29 18.29
C TRP A 36 3.71 -2.54 17.38
N LEU A 37 2.57 -2.99 16.87
CA LEU A 37 2.53 -4.09 15.88
C LEU A 37 3.33 -3.76 14.61
N LYS A 38 3.31 -2.49 14.18
CA LYS A 38 3.97 -2.05 12.96
C LYS A 38 5.48 -1.81 13.13
N TYR A 39 5.90 -1.21 14.25
CA TYR A 39 7.27 -0.72 14.44
C TYR A 39 8.02 -1.37 15.59
N GLY A 40 7.34 -2.14 16.44
CA GLY A 40 7.91 -2.77 17.62
C GLY A 40 8.30 -1.78 18.72
N ALA A 41 9.29 -2.18 19.53
CA ALA A 41 9.74 -1.48 20.72
C ALA A 41 10.68 -0.29 20.39
N VAL A 42 10.13 0.77 19.80
CA VAL A 42 10.89 1.96 19.37
C VAL A 42 11.51 2.77 20.52
N TRP A 43 11.08 2.56 21.77
CA TRP A 43 11.61 3.27 22.95
C TRP A 43 13.07 2.93 23.26
N HIS A 44 13.62 1.87 22.68
CA HIS A 44 15.06 1.53 22.77
C HIS A 44 15.94 2.34 21.82
N LEU A 45 15.35 3.10 20.89
CA LEU A 45 16.10 3.94 19.97
C LEU A 45 16.66 5.17 20.69
N PRO A 46 17.91 5.58 20.38
CA PRO A 46 18.43 6.86 20.84
C PRO A 46 17.52 8.02 20.39
N THR A 47 17.32 9.00 21.26
CA THR A 47 16.39 10.13 21.03
C THR A 47 16.61 10.82 19.68
N LYS A 48 17.86 11.01 19.26
CA LYS A 48 18.18 11.60 17.95
C LYS A 48 17.71 10.73 16.79
N ALA A 49 17.98 9.43 16.85
CA ALA A 49 17.57 8.48 15.84
C ALA A 49 16.04 8.34 15.78
N PHE A 50 15.36 8.41 16.93
CA PHE A 50 13.91 8.37 17.01
C PHE A 50 13.25 9.58 16.33
N PHE A 51 13.72 10.80 16.62
CA PHE A 51 13.10 12.02 16.09
C PHE A 51 13.55 12.42 14.69
N PHE A 52 14.80 12.10 14.31
CA PHE A 52 15.42 12.63 13.09
C PHE A 52 15.93 11.54 12.14
N GLY A 53 15.82 10.26 12.51
CA GLY A 53 16.44 9.17 11.78
C GLY A 53 17.97 9.22 11.85
N LEU A 54 18.62 8.49 10.93
CA LEU A 54 20.07 8.44 10.80
C LEU A 54 20.50 9.13 9.49
N LYS A 55 21.59 9.90 9.55
CA LYS A 55 22.22 10.48 8.36
C LYS A 55 23.06 9.44 7.63
N GLN A 56 23.45 9.75 6.39
CA GLN A 56 24.33 8.89 5.62
C GLN A 56 25.63 8.59 6.38
N ASN A 57 26.01 7.32 6.46
CA ASN A 57 27.13 6.77 7.22
C ASN A 57 27.04 6.95 8.75
N GLU A 58 25.91 7.40 9.30
CA GLU A 58 25.69 7.49 10.74
C GLU A 58 25.35 6.10 11.33
N GLU A 59 25.90 5.82 12.50
CA GLU A 59 25.70 4.58 13.24
C GLU A 59 24.98 4.86 14.56
N CYS A 60 24.05 3.99 14.93
CA CYS A 60 23.46 4.01 16.26
C CYS A 60 23.45 2.62 16.89
N PHE A 61 23.46 2.63 18.23
CA PHE A 61 23.40 1.44 19.05
C PHE A 61 22.02 1.38 19.70
N VAL A 62 21.33 0.27 19.51
CA VAL A 62 19.99 0.01 20.06
C VAL A 62 20.13 -1.13 21.07
N GLU A 63 19.90 -0.86 22.35
CA GLU A 63 19.93 -1.89 23.38
C GLU A 63 18.60 -2.63 23.40
N ILE A 64 18.61 -3.92 23.09
CA ILE A 64 17.41 -4.78 23.08
C ILE A 64 17.27 -5.64 24.34
N GLY A 65 18.22 -5.49 25.27
CA GLY A 65 18.28 -6.21 26.53
C GLY A 65 19.67 -6.10 27.13
N LYS A 66 19.80 -6.48 28.40
CA LYS A 66 21.03 -6.31 29.18
C LYS A 66 22.25 -6.88 28.45
N GLY A 67 23.15 -6.00 28.01
CA GLY A 67 24.39 -6.36 27.30
C GLY A 67 24.19 -6.83 25.85
N LYS A 68 22.99 -6.68 25.28
CA LYS A 68 22.70 -7.00 23.88
C LYS A 68 22.41 -5.72 23.11
N HIS A 69 23.33 -5.37 22.21
CA HIS A 69 23.19 -4.22 21.34
C HIS A 69 23.03 -4.66 19.89
N ILE A 70 22.11 -4.01 19.19
CA ILE A 70 22.03 -4.01 17.74
C ILE A 70 22.73 -2.75 17.25
N ILE A 71 23.60 -2.90 16.26
CA ILE A 71 24.25 -1.79 15.58
C ILE A 71 23.51 -1.57 14.26
N ILE A 72 23.01 -0.35 14.07
CA ILE A 72 22.34 0.07 12.83
C ILE A 72 23.20 1.16 12.19
N LYS A 73 23.71 0.91 10.98
CA LYS A 73 24.43 1.90 10.18
C LYS A 73 23.61 2.29 8.98
N MET A 74 23.38 3.58 8.80
CA MET A 74 22.72 4.06 7.60
C MET A 74 23.71 4.16 6.45
N LEU A 75 23.49 3.47 5.32
CA LEU A 75 24.41 3.50 4.18
C LEU A 75 24.02 4.58 3.18
N TYR A 76 22.82 4.48 2.61
CA TYR A 76 22.26 5.49 1.71
C TYR A 76 20.76 5.26 1.47
N ILE A 77 20.07 6.31 1.02
CA ILE A 77 18.68 6.26 0.55
C ILE A 77 18.71 6.42 -0.97
N ALA A 78 18.15 5.47 -1.71
CA ALA A 78 18.01 5.60 -3.15
C ALA A 78 16.98 6.68 -3.52
N GLU A 79 17.00 7.10 -4.78
CA GLU A 79 15.95 7.93 -5.35
C GLU A 79 14.60 7.20 -5.29
N ALA A 80 13.51 7.97 -5.25
CA ALA A 80 12.17 7.41 -5.25
C ALA A 80 11.86 6.82 -6.62
N ASP A 81 11.22 5.66 -6.61
CA ASP A 81 10.65 5.08 -7.81
C ASP A 81 9.38 5.83 -8.26
N GLU A 82 8.81 5.41 -9.39
CA GLU A 82 7.61 6.01 -9.98
C GLU A 82 6.36 5.91 -9.06
N SER A 83 6.40 5.01 -8.07
CA SER A 83 5.35 4.81 -7.06
C SER A 83 5.56 5.68 -5.82
N GLY A 84 6.67 6.44 -5.75
CA GLY A 84 7.06 7.23 -4.58
C GLY A 84 7.70 6.41 -3.46
N MET A 85 8.16 5.19 -3.73
CA MET A 85 8.87 4.34 -2.77
C MET A 85 10.38 4.54 -2.92
N ARG A 86 11.10 4.64 -1.79
CA ARG A 86 12.55 4.71 -1.74
C ARG A 86 13.12 3.42 -1.16
N LYS A 87 14.21 2.94 -1.74
CA LYS A 87 15.01 1.86 -1.15
C LYS A 87 15.98 2.43 -0.13
N VAL A 88 15.85 1.99 1.12
CA VAL A 88 16.73 2.38 2.22
C VAL A 88 17.72 1.26 2.47
N TYR A 89 19.01 1.55 2.28
CA TYR A 89 20.11 0.63 2.50
C TYR A 89 20.75 0.93 3.85
N PHE A 90 20.85 -0.08 4.71
CA PHE A 90 21.45 0.04 6.03
C PHE A 90 22.18 -1.25 6.39
N GLU A 91 23.13 -1.20 7.31
CA GLU A 91 23.72 -2.39 7.91
C GLU A 91 23.09 -2.65 9.27
N LEU A 92 22.80 -3.92 9.52
CA LEU A 92 22.33 -4.44 10.79
C LEU A 92 23.36 -5.43 11.30
N ASN A 93 24.10 -5.08 12.36
CA ASN A 93 25.22 -5.87 12.87
C ASN A 93 26.24 -6.24 11.77
N GLY A 94 26.55 -5.28 10.88
CA GLY A 94 27.48 -5.46 9.76
C GLY A 94 26.91 -6.19 8.54
N GLN A 95 25.64 -6.61 8.56
CA GLN A 95 24.98 -7.20 7.40
C GLN A 95 24.12 -6.15 6.67
N THR A 96 24.37 -5.93 5.39
CA THR A 96 23.54 -5.05 4.57
C THR A 96 22.11 -5.58 4.46
N ARG A 97 21.14 -4.71 4.71
CA ARG A 97 19.71 -4.91 4.55
C ARG A 97 19.15 -3.81 3.69
N VAL A 98 18.05 -4.12 3.01
CA VAL A 98 17.34 -3.20 2.14
C VAL A 98 15.86 -3.29 2.49
N ILE A 99 15.23 -2.13 2.68
CA ILE A 99 13.78 -2.02 2.89
C ILE A 99 13.19 -0.97 1.95
N ASP A 100 11.94 -1.17 1.57
CA ASP A 100 11.17 -0.21 0.78
C ASP A 100 10.37 0.70 1.72
N VAL A 101 10.56 2.01 1.59
CA VAL A 101 9.89 3.03 2.43
C VAL A 101 9.22 4.05 1.53
N ARG A 102 7.92 4.26 1.74
CA ARG A 102 7.15 5.29 1.00
C ARG A 102 7.60 6.68 1.42
N ASP A 103 7.97 7.51 0.45
CA ASP A 103 8.24 8.93 0.68
C ASP A 103 6.90 9.68 0.79
N GLN A 104 6.59 10.20 1.98
CA GLN A 104 5.34 10.93 2.23
C GLN A 104 5.38 12.38 1.70
N ASN A 105 6.57 12.91 1.37
CA ASN A 105 6.73 14.25 0.81
C ASN A 105 6.60 14.27 -0.72
N LEU A 106 6.85 13.14 -1.38
CA LEU A 106 6.59 12.98 -2.80
C LEU A 106 5.12 12.59 -2.99
N LYS A 107 4.30 13.54 -3.43
CA LYS A 107 3.03 13.18 -4.08
C LYS A 107 3.39 12.31 -5.28
N ALA A 108 2.90 11.07 -5.32
CA ALA A 108 3.14 10.15 -6.42
C ALA A 108 2.93 10.89 -7.75
N THR A 109 3.99 11.00 -8.55
CA THR A 109 3.99 11.74 -9.82
C THR A 109 3.24 10.98 -10.91
N LYS A 110 2.98 9.69 -10.72
CA LYS A 110 2.03 8.96 -11.56
C LYS A 110 0.61 9.33 -11.16
N PRO A 111 -0.21 9.92 -12.07
CA PRO A 111 -1.64 9.89 -11.90
C PRO A 111 -2.05 8.42 -11.85
N THR A 112 -2.42 7.94 -10.66
CA THR A 112 -3.06 6.63 -10.53
C THR A 112 -4.43 6.75 -11.15
N ASN A 113 -4.77 5.80 -12.02
CA ASN A 113 -6.09 5.82 -12.65
C ASN A 113 -7.16 5.62 -11.57
N ARG A 114 -8.34 6.22 -11.78
CA ARG A 114 -9.48 6.02 -10.90
C ARG A 114 -9.82 4.52 -10.86
N LYS A 115 -9.99 3.95 -9.66
CA LYS A 115 -10.46 2.58 -9.51
C LYS A 115 -11.99 2.50 -9.66
N VAL A 116 -12.49 1.33 -9.99
CA VAL A 116 -13.93 1.00 -10.00
C VAL A 116 -14.53 1.18 -8.59
N ASP A 117 -15.68 1.87 -8.49
CA ASP A 117 -16.35 2.22 -7.22
C ASP A 117 -17.89 2.13 -7.32
N GLY A 118 -18.43 1.42 -8.31
CA GLY A 118 -19.88 1.30 -8.47
C GLY A 118 -20.30 0.24 -9.47
N ASP A 119 -21.60 -0.06 -9.47
CA ASP A 119 -22.21 -0.95 -10.44
C ASP A 119 -22.11 -0.32 -11.85
N HIS A 120 -22.03 -1.15 -12.89
CA HIS A 120 -21.87 -0.74 -14.30
C HIS A 120 -20.53 -0.09 -14.67
N GLN A 121 -19.53 -0.13 -13.79
CA GLN A 121 -18.16 0.28 -14.07
C GLN A 121 -17.29 -0.93 -14.39
N ILE A 122 -16.62 -0.90 -15.55
CA ILE A 122 -15.76 -1.97 -16.03
C ILE A 122 -14.31 -1.52 -15.88
N GLY A 123 -13.61 -2.21 -14.98
CA GLY A 123 -12.19 -2.02 -14.73
C GLY A 123 -11.30 -2.99 -15.51
N ALA A 124 -10.00 -2.73 -15.50
CA ALA A 124 -9.00 -3.66 -16.00
C ALA A 124 -8.90 -4.89 -15.08
N PRO A 125 -9.04 -6.13 -15.59
CA PRO A 125 -8.97 -7.35 -14.76
C PRO A 125 -7.56 -7.67 -14.25
N LEU A 126 -6.52 -7.06 -14.82
CA LEU A 126 -5.12 -7.32 -14.51
C LEU A 126 -4.24 -6.15 -14.96
N GLN A 127 -3.03 -6.07 -14.40
CA GLN A 127 -2.05 -5.07 -14.76
C GLN A 127 -1.51 -5.30 -16.19
N GLY A 128 -1.51 -4.26 -17.00
CA GLY A 128 -1.04 -4.33 -18.39
C GLY A 128 -1.14 -3.00 -19.12
N ARG A 129 -1.18 -3.07 -20.45
CA ARG A 129 -1.40 -1.92 -21.32
C ARG A 129 -2.70 -2.11 -22.09
N ILE A 130 -3.53 -1.08 -22.19
CA ILE A 130 -4.69 -1.12 -23.09
C ILE A 130 -4.16 -1.07 -24.53
N ALA A 131 -4.29 -2.17 -25.27
CA ALA A 131 -3.90 -2.24 -26.67
C ALA A 131 -4.87 -1.41 -27.53
N GLU A 132 -6.17 -1.59 -27.30
CA GLU A 132 -7.23 -0.94 -28.06
C GLU A 132 -8.52 -0.84 -27.23
N VAL A 133 -9.27 0.26 -27.40
CA VAL A 133 -10.66 0.38 -26.92
C VAL A 133 -11.59 0.23 -28.13
N LYS A 134 -12.52 -0.72 -28.06
CA LYS A 134 -13.40 -1.12 -29.18
C LYS A 134 -14.73 -0.36 -29.22
N VAL A 135 -15.00 0.46 -28.21
CA VAL A 135 -16.27 1.18 -28.04
C VAL A 135 -16.03 2.67 -27.83
N LYS A 136 -17.05 3.47 -28.14
CA LYS A 136 -17.07 4.91 -27.93
C LYS A 136 -18.23 5.31 -27.04
N VAL A 137 -18.13 6.50 -26.44
CA VAL A 137 -19.21 7.09 -25.67
C VAL A 137 -20.46 7.21 -26.55
N GLY A 138 -21.58 6.70 -26.04
CA GLY A 138 -22.86 6.65 -26.75
C GLY A 138 -23.17 5.32 -27.44
N ASP A 139 -22.20 4.41 -27.59
CA ASP A 139 -22.42 3.13 -28.26
C ASP A 139 -23.32 2.21 -27.42
N THR A 140 -24.20 1.47 -28.10
CA THR A 140 -24.98 0.39 -27.45
C THR A 140 -24.22 -0.92 -27.55
N VAL A 141 -24.00 -1.57 -26.41
CA VAL A 141 -23.27 -2.83 -26.29
C VAL A 141 -24.18 -3.96 -25.80
N LYS A 142 -23.89 -5.19 -26.23
CA LYS A 142 -24.56 -6.41 -25.75
C LYS A 142 -23.75 -7.07 -24.64
N ALA A 143 -24.41 -7.91 -23.83
CA ALA A 143 -23.69 -8.81 -22.92
C ALA A 143 -22.67 -9.66 -23.70
N ASN A 144 -21.48 -9.83 -23.13
CA ASN A 144 -20.30 -10.47 -23.72
C ASN A 144 -19.72 -9.78 -24.97
N GLN A 145 -20.15 -8.56 -25.32
CA GLN A 145 -19.50 -7.77 -26.36
C GLN A 145 -18.15 -7.23 -25.84
N GLY A 146 -17.08 -7.42 -26.61
CA GLY A 146 -15.75 -6.90 -26.26
C GLY A 146 -15.71 -5.38 -26.20
N LEU A 147 -15.24 -4.83 -25.08
CA LEU A 147 -15.15 -3.40 -24.81
C LEU A 147 -13.75 -2.84 -25.10
N PHE A 148 -12.72 -3.54 -24.63
CA PHE A 148 -11.31 -3.16 -24.84
C PHE A 148 -10.40 -4.40 -24.75
N VAL A 149 -9.15 -4.24 -25.17
CA VAL A 149 -8.12 -5.29 -25.17
C VAL A 149 -6.97 -4.85 -24.28
N ILE A 150 -6.57 -5.71 -23.35
CA ILE A 150 -5.36 -5.54 -22.54
C ILE A 150 -4.27 -6.44 -23.09
N GLU A 151 -3.09 -5.87 -23.30
CA GLU A 151 -1.84 -6.59 -23.50
C GLU A 151 -1.11 -6.71 -22.15
N ALA A 152 -0.86 -7.94 -21.72
CA ALA A 152 -0.04 -8.24 -20.55
C ALA A 152 0.76 -9.52 -20.79
N MET A 153 2.04 -9.53 -20.40
CA MET A 153 2.91 -10.71 -20.53
C MET A 153 2.94 -11.31 -21.96
N LYS A 154 2.90 -10.47 -23.01
CA LYS A 154 2.80 -10.85 -24.43
C LYS A 154 1.51 -11.60 -24.82
N MET A 155 0.49 -11.51 -23.99
CA MET A 155 -0.84 -12.05 -24.25
C MET A 155 -1.87 -10.93 -24.31
N GLU A 156 -2.76 -11.00 -25.28
CA GLU A 156 -3.90 -10.10 -25.40
C GLU A 156 -5.14 -10.74 -24.79
N THR A 157 -5.83 -10.00 -23.92
CA THR A 157 -7.08 -10.41 -23.29
C THR A 157 -8.16 -9.39 -23.64
N THR A 158 -9.24 -9.85 -24.28
CA THR A 158 -10.40 -8.99 -24.55
C THR A 158 -11.30 -8.95 -23.32
N VAL A 159 -11.52 -7.76 -22.78
CA VAL A 159 -12.48 -7.52 -21.69
C VAL A 159 -13.84 -7.25 -22.30
N SER A 160 -14.85 -7.96 -21.83
CA SER A 160 -16.20 -7.93 -22.41
C SER A 160 -17.22 -7.34 -21.43
N SER A 161 -18.32 -6.82 -21.98
CA SER A 161 -19.41 -6.24 -21.19
C SER A 161 -20.13 -7.33 -20.40
N PRO A 162 -20.32 -7.17 -19.07
CA PRO A 162 -21.07 -8.14 -18.28
C PRO A 162 -22.56 -8.17 -18.65
N GLU A 163 -23.09 -7.05 -19.15
CA GLU A 163 -24.50 -6.88 -19.51
C GLU A 163 -24.69 -6.07 -20.79
N ALA A 164 -25.93 -5.99 -21.28
CA ALA A 164 -26.28 -5.09 -22.35
C ALA A 164 -26.55 -3.69 -21.78
N GLY A 165 -26.07 -2.65 -22.44
CA GLY A 165 -26.20 -1.28 -21.96
C GLY A 165 -25.65 -0.27 -22.97
N LYS A 166 -25.60 0.99 -22.58
CA LYS A 166 -25.03 2.05 -23.41
C LYS A 166 -23.78 2.62 -22.75
N VAL A 167 -22.74 2.87 -23.52
CA VAL A 167 -21.47 3.39 -23.00
C VAL A 167 -21.66 4.84 -22.57
N LYS A 168 -21.58 5.09 -21.26
CA LYS A 168 -21.69 6.41 -20.65
C LYS A 168 -20.37 7.18 -20.74
N ALA A 169 -19.26 6.51 -20.47
CA ALA A 169 -17.93 7.12 -20.48
C ALA A 169 -16.83 6.10 -20.80
N VAL A 170 -15.77 6.59 -21.44
CA VAL A 170 -14.49 5.87 -21.61
C VAL A 170 -13.43 6.74 -20.94
N TYR A 171 -12.82 6.21 -19.87
CA TYR A 171 -11.87 6.94 -19.03
C TYR A 171 -10.42 6.76 -19.48
N LEU A 172 -10.10 5.59 -20.05
CA LEU A 172 -8.75 5.24 -20.48
C LEU A 172 -8.78 4.78 -21.94
N ASN A 173 -7.84 5.28 -22.73
CA ASN A 173 -7.72 5.00 -24.16
C ASN A 173 -6.59 4.01 -24.46
N GLY A 174 -6.52 3.54 -25.70
CA GLY A 174 -5.39 2.74 -26.20
C GLY A 174 -4.05 3.42 -25.91
N GLY A 175 -3.10 2.63 -25.43
CA GLY A 175 -1.79 3.09 -24.99
C GLY A 175 -1.64 3.28 -23.47
N ALA A 176 -2.74 3.39 -22.72
CA ALA A 176 -2.68 3.61 -21.28
C ALA A 176 -2.16 2.36 -20.53
N MET A 177 -1.29 2.59 -19.55
CA MET A 177 -0.91 1.57 -18.57
C MET A 177 -1.98 1.50 -17.49
N VAL A 178 -2.39 0.27 -17.16
CA VAL A 178 -3.44 -0.01 -16.18
C VAL A 178 -2.96 -1.01 -15.14
N GLU A 179 -3.46 -0.83 -13.94
CA GLU A 179 -3.44 -1.82 -12.86
C GLU A 179 -4.79 -2.52 -12.75
N GLN A 180 -4.85 -3.59 -11.95
CA GLN A 180 -6.12 -4.23 -11.62
C GLN A 180 -7.11 -3.21 -11.04
N ASP A 181 -8.36 -3.31 -11.50
CA ASP A 181 -9.52 -2.48 -11.14
C ASP A 181 -9.43 -1.00 -11.56
N ASP A 182 -8.47 -0.62 -12.40
CA ASP A 182 -8.48 0.71 -13.03
C ASP A 182 -9.70 0.85 -13.93
N LEU A 183 -10.53 1.86 -13.70
CA LEU A 183 -11.76 2.13 -14.43
C LEU A 183 -11.45 2.48 -15.89
N VAL A 184 -11.98 1.69 -16.82
CA VAL A 184 -11.79 1.90 -18.26
C VAL A 184 -13.07 2.40 -18.91
N VAL A 185 -14.19 1.71 -18.68
CA VAL A 185 -15.49 1.99 -19.30
C VAL A 185 -16.58 2.03 -18.23
N GLU A 186 -17.55 2.92 -18.37
CA GLU A 186 -18.76 2.95 -17.56
C GLU A 186 -19.98 2.86 -18.49
N LEU A 187 -20.95 2.02 -18.12
CA LEU A 187 -22.23 1.89 -18.80
C LEU A 187 -23.30 2.75 -18.11
N GLU A 188 -24.33 3.13 -18.86
CA GLU A 188 -25.59 3.59 -18.31
C GLU A 188 -26.28 2.41 -17.60
N GLY A 189 -26.68 2.61 -16.34
CA GLY A 189 -27.49 1.66 -15.57
C GLY A 189 -28.98 1.77 -15.87
#